data_AF-A0A2G9TGH3-F1
#
_entry.id   AF-A0A2G9TGH3-F1
#
_cell.length_a   1.000
_cell.length_b   1.000
_cell.length_c   1.000
_cell.angle_alpha   90.00
_cell.angle_beta   90.00
_cell.angle_gamma   90.00
#
_symmetry.space_group_name_H-M   'P 1'
#
loop_
_entity.id
_entity.type
_entity.pdbx_description
1 polymer ?
#
loop_
_entity_poly.entity_id
_entity_poly.type
_entity_poly.pdbx_seq_one_letter_code
_entity_poly.pdbx_strand_id
1 'polypeptide(L)'
;AWKMPLVVSPEQWRRSFDTKQAVENDEAVFPNKKLRMQSAPPSEAEIAAKAQEHMKSGTAHPAYVVAFSGIDDENKHVLTQKLRYLGGRACEEVSECTHLVTTNGRRTERLLEAICLGKNIVNPYWIVHGYECRQWM
;
A
#
# COMPACT_ATOMS: atom_id res chain seq x y z
N ALA A 1 2.64 -10.17 48.69
CA ALA A 1 4.00 -10.41 48.17
C ALA A 1 4.34 -9.28 47.21
N TRP A 2 5.30 -8.43 47.56
CA TRP A 2 5.71 -7.28 46.74
C TRP A 2 6.76 -7.72 45.71
N LYS A 3 6.65 -7.19 44.49
CA LYS A 3 7.34 -7.64 43.28
C LYS A 3 8.86 -7.60 43.43
N MET A 4 9.53 -8.73 43.19
CA MET A 4 10.98 -8.76 43.02
C MET A 4 11.39 -7.87 41.84
N PRO A 5 12.35 -6.94 42.02
CA PRO A 5 12.87 -6.17 40.89
C PRO A 5 13.60 -7.11 39.93
N LEU A 6 13.14 -7.16 38.69
CA LEU A 6 13.84 -7.82 37.59
C LEU A 6 15.08 -6.99 37.27
N VAL A 7 16.25 -7.50 37.63
CA VAL A 7 17.53 -6.92 37.23
C VAL A 7 17.74 -7.23 35.74
N VAL A 8 17.57 -6.22 34.89
CA VAL A 8 17.83 -6.33 33.45
C VAL A 8 19.29 -5.96 33.21
N SER A 9 20.10 -6.95 32.82
CA SER A 9 21.49 -6.68 32.43
C SER A 9 21.58 -5.87 31.13
N PRO A 10 22.67 -5.12 30.91
CA PRO A 10 22.89 -4.41 29.65
C PRO A 10 22.83 -5.32 28.41
N GLU A 11 23.29 -6.56 28.54
CA GLU A 11 23.25 -7.55 27.46
C GLU A 11 21.82 -8.02 27.16
N GLN A 12 21.02 -8.30 28.19
CA GLN A 12 19.60 -8.64 28.03
C GLN A 12 18.81 -7.48 27.42
N TRP A 13 19.13 -6.24 27.83
CA TRP A 13 18.56 -5.04 27.23
C TRP A 13 18.89 -4.96 25.74
N ARG A 14 20.17 -5.08 25.37
CA ARG A 14 20.61 -5.02 23.96
C ARG A 14 19.96 -6.12 23.10
N ARG A 15 19.93 -7.37 23.57
CA ARG A 15 19.24 -8.48 22.87
C ARG A 15 17.75 -8.20 22.68
N SER A 16 17.11 -7.56 23.65
CA SER A 16 15.70 -7.18 23.54
C SER A 16 15.49 -6.12 22.46
N PHE A 17 16.40 -5.15 22.33
CA PHE A 17 16.38 -4.18 21.23
C PHE A 17 16.57 -4.84 19.87
N ASP A 18 17.56 -5.74 19.74
CA ASP A 18 17.82 -6.45 18.49
C ASP A 18 16.61 -7.29 18.07
N THR A 19 15.97 -7.98 19.03
CA THR A 19 14.75 -8.78 18.79
C THR A 19 13.59 -7.88 18.37
N LYS A 20 13.38 -6.76 19.07
CA LYS A 20 12.35 -5.79 18.72
C LYS A 20 12.58 -5.24 17.31
N GLN A 21 13.82 -4.86 16.98
CA GLN A 21 14.18 -4.35 15.67
C GLN A 21 13.96 -5.40 14.56
N ALA A 22 14.30 -6.67 14.82
CA ALA A 22 14.06 -7.76 13.87
C ALA A 22 12.56 -7.96 13.59
N VAL A 23 11.74 -8.04 14.65
CA VAL A 23 10.29 -8.22 14.54
C VAL A 23 9.63 -7.02 13.86
N GLU A 24 10.01 -5.80 14.23
CA GLU A 24 9.46 -4.59 13.63
C GLU A 24 9.83 -4.40 12.15
N ASN A 25 10.89 -5.05 11.66
CA ASN A 25 11.33 -4.98 10.27
C ASN A 25 10.87 -6.19 9.44
N ASP A 26 10.18 -7.15 10.07
CA ASP A 26 9.57 -8.29 9.41
C ASP A 26 8.34 -7.86 8.59
N GLU A 27 8.39 -8.08 7.27
CA GLU A 27 7.31 -7.74 6.35
C GLU A 27 6.06 -8.59 6.55
N ALA A 28 6.22 -9.84 6.99
CA ALA A 28 5.08 -10.71 7.23
C ALA A 28 4.26 -10.21 8.43
N VAL A 29 4.93 -9.58 9.40
CA VAL A 29 4.30 -9.05 10.62
C VAL A 29 3.84 -7.61 10.45
N PHE A 30 4.67 -6.73 9.84
CA PHE A 30 4.38 -5.30 9.67
C PHE A 30 4.49 -4.85 8.20
N PRO A 31 3.60 -5.35 7.32
CA PRO A 31 3.70 -5.08 5.90
C PRO A 31 3.58 -3.59 5.53
N ASN A 32 2.77 -2.83 6.26
CA ASN A 32 2.58 -1.40 6.02
C ASN A 32 3.81 -0.54 6.38
N LYS A 33 4.73 -1.03 7.23
CA LYS A 33 5.89 -0.24 7.66
C LYS A 33 6.85 0.03 6.51
N LYS A 34 7.11 -0.97 5.66
CA LYS A 34 7.96 -0.79 4.47
C LYS A 34 7.29 0.03 3.40
N LEU A 35 5.96 -0.05 3.32
CA LEU A 35 5.16 0.75 2.39
C LEU A 35 5.31 2.27 2.64
N ARG A 36 5.57 2.67 3.90
CA ARG A 36 5.84 4.08 4.25
C ARG A 36 7.17 4.60 3.73
N MET A 37 8.13 3.74 3.42
CA MET A 37 9.47 4.14 2.96
C MET A 37 9.54 4.45 1.46
N GLN A 38 8.41 4.77 0.84
CA GLN A 38 8.31 5.02 -0.60
C GLN A 38 8.68 6.45 -0.99
N SER A 39 8.85 6.66 -2.30
CA SER A 39 8.93 8.00 -2.89
C SER A 39 7.76 8.87 -2.45
N ALA A 40 8.03 10.16 -2.28
CA ALA A 40 7.01 11.15 -1.96
C ALA A 40 5.82 11.08 -2.95
N PRO A 41 4.59 11.33 -2.46
CA PRO A 41 3.44 11.41 -3.34
C PRO A 41 3.55 12.60 -4.29
N PRO A 42 2.96 12.51 -5.50
CA PRO A 42 2.85 13.65 -6.40
C PRO A 42 1.94 14.73 -5.80
N SER A 43 2.27 15.99 -6.08
CA SER A 43 1.43 17.14 -5.73
C SER A 43 0.15 17.19 -6.57
N GLU A 44 -0.90 17.86 -6.06
CA GLU A 44 -2.15 18.03 -6.83
C GLU A 44 -1.93 18.76 -8.16
N ALA A 45 -0.95 19.66 -8.23
CA ALA A 45 -0.59 20.34 -9.48
C ALA A 45 -0.02 19.38 -10.53
N GLU A 46 0.85 18.45 -10.12
CA GLU A 46 1.40 17.42 -11.00
C GLU A 46 0.34 16.44 -11.47
N ILE A 47 -0.58 16.04 -10.58
CA ILE A 47 -1.73 15.20 -10.91
C ILE A 47 -2.62 15.89 -11.96
N ALA A 48 -2.95 17.16 -11.75
CA ALA A 48 -3.78 17.92 -12.68
C ALA A 48 -3.12 18.10 -14.06
N ALA A 49 -1.82 18.39 -14.10
CA ALA A 49 -1.06 18.49 -15.34
C ALA A 49 -1.10 17.16 -16.11
N LYS A 50 -0.86 16.03 -15.43
CA LYS A 50 -0.94 14.70 -16.06
C LYS A 50 -2.33 14.35 -16.55
N ALA A 51 -3.38 14.66 -15.80
CA ALA A 51 -4.75 14.43 -16.23
C ALA A 51 -5.07 15.17 -17.54
N GLN A 52 -4.58 16.41 -17.70
CA GLN A 52 -4.72 17.16 -18.96
C GLN A 52 -3.92 16.52 -20.10
N GLU A 53 -2.72 16.01 -19.84
CA GLU A 53 -1.92 15.28 -20.83
C GLU A 53 -2.66 14.01 -21.31
N HIS A 54 -3.21 13.23 -20.39
CA HIS A 54 -3.99 12.02 -20.72
C HIS A 54 -5.23 12.34 -21.56
N MET A 55 -5.93 13.45 -21.26
CA MET A 55 -7.06 13.91 -22.09
C MET A 55 -6.63 14.30 -23.51
N LYS A 56 -5.47 14.94 -23.67
CA LYS A 56 -4.93 15.35 -24.97
C LYS A 56 -4.40 14.18 -25.80
N SER A 57 -3.83 13.18 -25.14
CA SER A 57 -3.23 12.00 -25.76
C SER A 57 -4.26 11.12 -26.49
N GLY A 58 -5.56 11.21 -26.15
CA GLY A 58 -6.62 10.42 -26.79
C GLY A 58 -6.51 8.90 -26.58
N THR A 59 -5.43 8.44 -25.94
CA THR A 59 -5.20 7.06 -25.53
C THR A 59 -6.20 6.70 -24.43
N ALA A 60 -7.22 5.92 -24.80
CA ALA A 60 -8.15 5.27 -23.89
C ALA A 60 -7.38 4.22 -23.06
N HIS A 61 -6.62 4.66 -22.07
CA HIS A 61 -6.03 3.76 -21.09
C HIS A 61 -7.17 3.11 -20.31
N PRO A 62 -7.07 1.82 -19.92
CA PRO A 62 -8.05 1.21 -19.05
C PRO A 62 -8.19 2.06 -17.80
N ALA A 63 -9.41 2.47 -17.47
CA ALA A 63 -9.67 3.16 -16.22
C ALA A 63 -9.46 2.15 -15.08
N TYR A 64 -8.26 2.11 -14.51
CA TYR A 64 -7.96 1.26 -13.36
C TYR A 64 -8.73 1.79 -12.16
N VAL A 65 -9.64 0.97 -11.64
CA VAL A 65 -10.44 1.25 -10.45
C VAL A 65 -9.92 0.35 -9.35
N VAL A 66 -9.44 0.93 -8.27
CA VAL A 66 -8.69 0.21 -7.23
C VAL A 66 -9.44 0.24 -5.91
N ALA A 67 -9.66 -0.93 -5.33
CA ALA A 67 -10.03 -1.08 -3.92
C ALA A 67 -8.80 -1.49 -3.10
N PHE A 68 -8.68 -0.98 -1.87
CA PHE A 68 -7.56 -1.31 -0.97
C PHE A 68 -8.02 -2.26 0.15
N SER A 69 -7.16 -3.19 0.55
CA SER A 69 -7.39 -4.10 1.68
C SER A 69 -6.16 -4.21 2.56
N GLY A 70 -6.32 -4.04 3.87
CA GLY A 70 -5.23 -4.15 4.84
C GLY A 70 -4.14 -3.07 4.73
N ILE A 71 -4.43 -1.95 4.06
CA ILE A 71 -3.55 -0.78 3.96
C ILE A 71 -4.01 0.26 4.98
N ASP A 72 -3.08 0.84 5.73
CA ASP A 72 -3.38 1.93 6.64
C ASP A 72 -3.71 3.24 5.90
N ASP A 73 -4.36 4.18 6.58
CA ASP A 73 -4.87 5.40 5.94
C ASP A 73 -3.77 6.28 5.35
N GLU A 74 -2.60 6.33 6.00
CA GLU A 74 -1.44 7.08 5.53
C GLU A 74 -0.93 6.53 4.19
N ASN A 75 -0.69 5.22 4.11
CA ASN A 75 -0.28 4.59 2.86
C ASN A 75 -1.39 4.61 1.81
N LYS A 76 -2.66 4.43 2.20
CA LYS A 76 -3.82 4.53 1.29
C LYS A 76 -3.87 5.91 0.65
N HIS A 77 -3.62 6.97 1.41
CA HIS A 77 -3.57 8.34 0.89
C HIS A 77 -2.45 8.52 -0.15
N VAL A 78 -1.22 8.13 0.19
CA VAL A 78 -0.05 8.23 -0.71
C VAL A 78 -0.26 7.43 -1.99
N LEU A 79 -0.75 6.19 -1.88
CA LEU A 79 -1.05 5.33 -3.03
C LEU A 79 -2.18 5.91 -3.88
N THR A 80 -3.18 6.55 -3.27
CA THR A 80 -4.27 7.20 -4.01
C THR A 80 -3.77 8.39 -4.84
N GLN A 81 -2.81 9.16 -4.33
CA GLN A 81 -2.20 10.25 -5.09
C GLN A 81 -1.40 9.70 -6.29
N LYS A 82 -0.60 8.65 -6.09
CA LYS A 82 0.13 7.97 -7.17
C LYS A 82 -0.82 7.35 -8.21
N LEU A 83 -1.89 6.73 -7.76
CA LEU A 83 -2.95 6.17 -8.59
C LEU A 83 -3.61 7.23 -9.48
N ARG A 84 -3.96 8.39 -8.90
CA ARG A 84 -4.54 9.52 -9.65
C ARG A 84 -3.57 10.09 -10.67
N TYR A 85 -2.29 10.19 -10.33
CA TYR A 85 -1.25 10.62 -11.28
C TYR A 85 -1.17 9.70 -12.51
N LEU A 86 -1.34 8.38 -12.30
CA LEU A 86 -1.36 7.38 -13.36
C LEU A 86 -2.69 7.31 -14.14
N GLY A 87 -3.67 8.14 -13.79
CA GLY A 87 -4.98 8.19 -14.43
C GLY A 87 -5.99 7.15 -13.91
N GLY A 88 -5.68 6.45 -12.82
CA GLY A 88 -6.63 5.56 -12.13
C GLY A 88 -7.41 6.28 -11.03
N ARG A 89 -8.36 5.56 -10.41
CA ARG A 89 -9.13 6.06 -9.26
C ARG A 89 -9.33 5.00 -8.19
N ALA A 90 -9.46 5.43 -6.94
CA ALA A 90 -9.85 4.54 -5.85
C ALA A 90 -11.37 4.33 -5.82
N CYS A 91 -11.81 3.20 -5.27
CA CYS A 91 -13.18 2.91 -4.90
C CYS A 91 -13.22 2.20 -3.54
N GLU A 92 -14.37 2.23 -2.88
CA GLU A 92 -14.57 1.55 -1.60
C GLU A 92 -15.15 0.14 -1.77
N GLU A 93 -15.98 -0.04 -2.80
CA GLU A 93 -16.64 -1.30 -3.13
C GLU A 93 -15.75 -2.17 -4.01
N VAL A 94 -15.58 -3.44 -3.62
CA VAL A 94 -14.78 -4.41 -4.39
C VAL A 94 -15.49 -4.77 -5.69
N SER A 95 -16.82 -4.78 -5.70
CA SER A 95 -17.61 -5.03 -6.91
C SER A 95 -17.32 -4.04 -8.05
N GLU A 96 -17.00 -2.79 -7.73
CA GLU A 96 -16.66 -1.74 -8.70
C GLU A 96 -15.19 -1.74 -9.15
N CYS A 97 -14.30 -2.38 -8.39
CA CYS A 97 -12.88 -2.35 -8.69
C CYS A 97 -12.53 -3.25 -9.88
N THR A 98 -11.47 -2.89 -10.60
CA THR A 98 -10.78 -3.80 -11.52
C THR A 98 -9.63 -4.53 -10.80
N HIS A 99 -9.04 -3.88 -9.78
CA HIS A 99 -7.92 -4.40 -9.00
C HIS A 99 -8.18 -4.25 -7.50
N LEU A 100 -7.95 -5.32 -6.73
CA LEU A 100 -7.82 -5.27 -5.28
C LEU A 100 -6.33 -5.20 -4.92
N VAL A 101 -5.94 -4.14 -4.24
CA VAL A 101 -4.56 -3.95 -3.77
C VAL A 101 -4.47 -4.34 -2.30
N THR A 102 -3.62 -5.33 -2.00
CA THR A 102 -3.40 -5.82 -0.63
C THR A 102 -1.92 -6.08 -0.36
N THR A 103 -1.47 -5.78 0.85
CA THR A 103 -0.05 -5.97 1.23
C THR A 103 0.34 -7.44 1.39
N ASN A 104 -0.62 -8.30 1.72
CA ASN A 104 -0.40 -9.73 1.90
C ASN A 104 -1.68 -10.53 1.56
N GLY A 105 -1.56 -11.86 1.57
CA GLY A 105 -2.67 -12.79 1.35
C GLY A 105 -3.50 -13.07 2.60
N ARG A 106 -3.53 -12.17 3.59
CA ARG A 106 -4.34 -12.39 4.80
C ARG A 106 -5.80 -12.49 4.39
N ARG A 107 -6.46 -13.57 4.82
CA ARG A 107 -7.88 -13.80 4.54
C ARG A 107 -8.74 -12.70 5.16
N THR A 108 -9.26 -11.81 4.32
CA THR A 108 -10.24 -10.77 4.65
C THR A 108 -11.50 -10.97 3.81
N GLU A 109 -12.62 -10.39 4.23
CA GLU A 109 -13.88 -10.40 3.46
C GLU A 109 -13.66 -9.81 2.06
N ARG A 110 -13.03 -8.63 1.97
CA ARG A 110 -12.69 -7.98 0.70
C ARG A 110 -11.83 -8.85 -0.22
N LEU A 111 -10.87 -9.60 0.35
CA LEU A 111 -10.03 -10.50 -0.45
C LEU A 111 -10.86 -11.66 -1.01
N LEU A 112 -11.70 -12.28 -0.19
CA LEU A 112 -12.56 -13.38 -0.63
C LEU A 112 -13.59 -12.92 -1.66
N GLU A 113 -14.20 -11.74 -1.46
CA GLU A 113 -15.10 -11.12 -2.43
C GLU A 113 -14.40 -10.87 -3.77
N ALA A 114 -13.19 -10.30 -3.75
CA ALA A 114 -12.39 -10.07 -4.96
C ALA A 114 -12.07 -11.37 -5.71
N ILE A 115 -11.73 -12.44 -4.97
CA ILE A 115 -11.51 -13.78 -5.55
C ILE A 115 -12.79 -14.27 -6.23
N CYS A 116 -13.92 -14.24 -5.53
CA CYS A 116 -15.21 -14.70 -6.05
C CYS A 116 -15.66 -13.92 -7.30
N LEU A 117 -15.35 -12.62 -7.37
CA LEU A 117 -15.68 -11.75 -8.51
C LEU A 117 -14.62 -11.74 -9.62
N GLY A 118 -13.54 -12.52 -9.49
CA GLY A 118 -12.48 -12.59 -10.49
C GLY A 118 -11.70 -11.27 -10.67
N LYS A 119 -11.53 -10.49 -9.59
CA LYS A 119 -10.77 -9.24 -9.63
C LYS A 119 -9.27 -9.52 -9.66
N ASN A 120 -8.49 -8.60 -10.23
CA ASN A 120 -7.03 -8.69 -10.20
C ASN A 120 -6.53 -8.38 -8.79
N ILE A 121 -5.82 -9.31 -8.15
CA ILE A 121 -5.29 -9.13 -6.80
C ILE A 121 -3.80 -8.84 -6.91
N VAL A 122 -3.38 -7.64 -6.51
CA VAL A 122 -2.01 -7.16 -6.70
C VAL A 122 -1.42 -6.59 -5.42
N ASN A 123 -0.09 -6.58 -5.35
CA ASN A 123 0.63 -5.92 -4.27
C ASN A 123 0.66 -4.38 -4.50
N PRO A 124 0.60 -3.55 -3.44
CA PRO A 124 0.80 -2.10 -3.54
C PRO A 124 1.97 -1.65 -4.41
N TYR A 125 3.07 -2.40 -4.46
CA TYR A 125 4.23 -2.09 -5.29
C TYR A 125 3.91 -1.97 -6.78
N TRP A 126 2.80 -2.55 -7.26
CA TRP A 126 2.31 -2.34 -8.62
C TRP A 126 2.03 -0.85 -8.91
N ILE A 127 1.37 -0.13 -7.98
CA ILE A 127 1.12 1.31 -8.11
C ILE A 127 2.41 2.10 -7.95
N VAL A 128 3.28 1.68 -7.01
CA VAL A 128 4.52 2.37 -6.67
C VAL A 128 5.48 2.38 -7.84
N HIS A 129 5.80 1.20 -8.37
CA HIS A 129 6.67 1.05 -9.52
C HIS A 129 6.01 1.64 -10.77
N GLY A 130 4.69 1.51 -10.92
CA GLY A 130 3.97 2.17 -12.01
C GLY A 130 4.16 3.69 -12.01
N TYR A 131 4.10 4.29 -10.83
CA TYR A 131 4.37 5.72 -10.64
C TYR A 131 5.83 6.08 -10.94
N GLU A 132 6.78 5.30 -10.44
CA GLU A 132 8.22 5.49 -10.69
C GLU A 132 8.57 5.41 -12.18
N CYS A 133 7.95 4.45 -12.89
CA CYS A 133 8.12 4.27 -14.34
C CYS A 133 7.22 5.16 -15.19
N ARG A 134 6.28 5.90 -14.58
CA ARG A 134 5.28 6.74 -15.25
C ARG A 134 4.39 5.99 -16.26
N GLN A 135 4.12 4.70 -16.01
CA GLN A 135 3.28 3.84 -16.84
C GLN A 135 2.69 2.69 -16.03
N TRP A 136 1.55 2.15 -16.45
CA TRP A 136 1.01 0.92 -15.89
C TRP A 136 1.88 -0.28 -16.27
N MET A 137 2.09 -1.20 -15.32
CA MET A 137 2.77 -2.49 -15.53
C MET A 137 1.77 -3.64 -15.64
#